data_AF-A0A7U4K1L2-F1
#
_entry.id   AF-A0A7U4K1L2-F1
#
_cell.length_a   1.000
_cell.length_b   1.000
_cell.length_c   1.000
_cell.angle_alpha   90.00
_cell.angle_beta   90.00
_cell.angle_gamma   90.00
#
_symmetry.space_group_name_H-M   'P 1'
#
loop_
_entity.id
_entity.type
_entity.pdbx_description
1 polymer ?
#
loop_
_entity_poly.entity_id
_entity_poly.type
_entity_poly.pdbx_seq_one_letter_code
_entity_poly.pdbx_strand_id
1 'polypeptide(L)' 'MSQKAYSSNMARKAQEEYCQNNGAPHFAPRDGICFRCKKDIYQQHSLNGRSTGITIEKAGNELVTYCPHCNRSYDD' A
#
# COMPACT_ATOMS: atom_id res chain seq x y z
N MET A 1 -14.13 -16.72 3.56
CA MET A 1 -14.27 -15.39 2.91
C MET A 1 -13.25 -14.46 3.55
N SER A 2 -12.04 -14.34 2.97
CA SER A 2 -11.05 -13.40 3.51
C SER A 2 -11.55 -11.98 3.24
N GLN A 3 -12.01 -11.30 4.29
CA GLN A 3 -12.43 -9.90 4.16
C GLN A 3 -11.16 -9.11 3.86
N LYS A 4 -11.14 -8.43 2.71
CA LYS A 4 -10.10 -7.47 2.34
C LYS A 4 -10.04 -6.39 3.41
N ALA A 5 -9.19 -6.61 4.42
CA ALA A 5 -9.03 -5.70 5.52
C ALA A 5 -8.14 -4.54 5.10
N TYR A 6 -8.63 -3.32 5.32
CA TYR A 6 -7.86 -2.09 5.20
C TYR A 6 -7.47 -1.66 6.59
N SER A 7 -6.17 -1.71 6.89
CA SER A 7 -5.61 -1.18 8.13
C SER A 7 -4.20 -0.71 7.84
N SER A 8 -3.98 0.59 7.95
CA SER A 8 -2.70 1.19 7.57
C SER A 8 -1.53 0.65 8.37
N ASN A 9 -1.70 0.50 9.69
CA ASN A 9 -0.63 -0.03 10.54
C ASN A 9 -0.30 -1.49 10.21
N MET A 10 -1.30 -2.34 10.00
CA MET A 10 -1.08 -3.74 9.66
C MET A 10 -0.53 -3.90 8.25
N ALA A 11 -1.00 -3.11 7.28
CA ALA A 11 -0.52 -3.18 5.91
C ALA A 11 0.92 -2.65 5.77
N ARG A 12 1.30 -1.60 6.50
CA ARG A 12 2.70 -1.13 6.59
C ARG A 12 3.62 -2.22 7.12
N LYS A 13 3.21 -2.88 8.21
CA LYS A 13 3.95 -3.99 8.80
C LYS A 13 4.05 -5.18 7.83
N ALA A 14 2.96 -5.53 7.16
CA ALA A 14 2.96 -6.59 6.16
C ALA A 14 3.88 -6.28 4.97
N GLN A 15 3.91 -5.04 4.47
CA GLN A 15 4.83 -4.64 3.41
C GLN A 15 6.29 -4.72 3.86
N GLU A 16 6.57 -4.28 5.09
CA GLU A 16 7.91 -4.34 5.67
C GLU A 16 8.39 -5.79 5.80
N GLU A 17 7.55 -6.67 6.36
CA GLU A 17 7.83 -8.11 6.46
C GLU A 17 8.01 -8.75 5.08
N TYR A 18 7.16 -8.41 4.10
CA TYR A 18 7.29 -8.90 2.73
C TYR A 18 8.63 -8.49 2.11
N CYS A 19 9.01 -7.22 2.20
CA CYS A 19 10.28 -6.72 1.68
C CYS A 19 11.48 -7.40 2.37
N GLN A 20 11.44 -7.57 3.69
CA GLN A 20 12.50 -8.23 4.45
C GLN A 20 12.65 -9.71 4.06
N ASN A 21 11.54 -10.45 4.02
CA ASN A 21 11.56 -11.89 3.72
C ASN A 21 12.00 -12.21 2.28
N ASN A 22 11.67 -11.33 1.33
CA ASN A 22 12.01 -11.51 -0.08
C ASN A 22 13.32 -10.80 -0.48
N GLY A 23 13.97 -10.07 0.43
CA GLY A 23 15.13 -9.23 0.12
C GLY A 23 14.82 -8.11 -0.89
N ALA A 24 13.56 -7.67 -0.97
CA ALA A 24 13.10 -6.66 -1.91
C ALA A 24 13.31 -5.24 -1.34
N PRO A 25 13.62 -4.24 -2.19
CA PRO A 25 13.66 -2.84 -1.76
C PRO A 25 12.29 -2.38 -1.22
N HIS A 26 12.30 -1.50 -0.22
CA HIS A 26 11.07 -0.94 0.35
C HIS A 26 10.76 0.41 -0.32
N PHE A 27 9.96 0.39 -1.39
CA PHE A 27 9.57 1.60 -2.13
C PHE A 27 8.39 2.35 -1.53
N ALA A 28 7.46 1.63 -0.91
CA ALA A 28 6.28 2.23 -0.32
C ALA A 28 6.67 3.28 0.75
N PRO A 29 5.92 4.38 0.89
CA PRO A 29 6.15 5.35 1.96
C PRO A 29 6.06 4.66 3.32
N ARG A 30 7.10 4.81 4.14
CA ARG A 30 7.19 4.15 5.46
C ARG A 30 6.09 4.56 6.41
N ASP A 31 5.54 5.77 6.25
CA ASP A 31 4.39 6.30 7.00
C ASP A 31 3.03 5.94 6.36
N GLY A 32 3.04 5.34 5.16
CA GLY A 32 1.86 5.07 4.34
C GLY A 32 1.36 6.27 3.55
N ILE A 33 1.93 7.46 3.72
CA ILE A 33 1.40 8.68 3.12
C ILE A 33 2.08 8.93 1.77
N CYS A 34 1.29 9.00 0.72
CA CYS A 34 1.80 9.35 -0.60
C CYS A 34 2.37 10.76 -0.62
N PHE A 35 3.63 10.93 -1.04
CA PHE A 35 4.27 12.25 -1.12
C PHE A 35 3.56 13.22 -2.09
N ARG A 36 2.86 12.69 -3.11
CA ARG A 36 2.18 13.47 -4.15
C ARG A 36 0.76 13.87 -3.73
N CYS A 37 -0.09 12.91 -3.41
CA CYS A 37 -1.50 13.18 -3.13
C CYS A 37 -1.83 13.32 -1.64
N LYS A 38 -0.84 13.10 -0.75
CA LYS A 38 -0.97 13.20 0.71
C LYS A 38 -2.05 12.30 1.33
N LYS A 39 -2.48 11.26 0.60
CA LYS A 39 -3.41 10.24 1.07
C LYS A 39 -2.65 9.01 1.55
N ASP A 40 -3.22 8.34 2.54
CA ASP A 40 -2.74 7.06 3.02
C ASP A 40 -3.03 5.98 1.97
N ILE A 41 -1.98 5.34 1.45
CA ILE A 41 -2.09 4.34 0.39
C ILE A 41 -2.74 3.03 0.86
N TYR A 42 -2.80 2.79 2.17
CA TYR A 42 -3.38 1.61 2.77
C TYR A 42 -4.83 1.84 3.25
N GLN A 43 -5.31 3.07 3.17
CA GLN A 43 -6.68 3.41 3.49
C GLN A 43 -7.57 3.24 2.25
N GLN A 44 -8.78 2.69 2.47
CA GLN A 44 -9.76 2.61 1.40
C GLN A 44 -10.33 4.00 1.09
N HIS A 45 -10.27 4.39 -0.18
CA HIS A 45 -10.92 5.59 -0.68
C HIS A 45 -11.81 5.27 -1.88
N SER A 46 -13.01 5.83 -1.92
CA SER A 46 -13.85 5.81 -3.12
C SER A 46 -13.41 6.93 -4.06
N LEU A 47 -12.88 6.57 -5.23
CA LEU A 47 -12.49 7.49 -6.29
C LEU A 47 -13.27 7.13 -7.55
N ASN A 48 -14.15 8.03 -8.02
CA ASN A 48 -14.97 7.84 -9.23
C ASN A 48 -15.73 6.50 -9.27
N GLY A 49 -16.32 6.09 -8.13
CA GLY A 49 -17.08 4.84 -8.01
C GLY A 49 -16.22 3.58 -7.90
N ARG A 50 -14.88 3.69 -7.83
CA ARG A 50 -13.97 2.58 -7.58
C ARG A 50 -13.34 2.69 -6.19
N SER A 51 -13.25 1.57 -5.49
CA SER A 51 -12.46 1.48 -4.26
C SER A 51 -10.98 1.40 -4.60
N THR A 52 -10.22 2.34 -4.06
CA THR A 52 -8.75 2.41 -4.15
C THR A 52 -8.17 2.20 -2.76
N GLY A 53 -6.91 1.79 -2.68
CA GLY A 53 -6.22 1.47 -1.43
C GLY A 53 -5.61 0.07 -1.50
N ILE A 54 -4.51 -0.11 -0.77
CA ILE A 54 -3.81 -1.38 -0.66
C ILE A 54 -4.27 -2.08 0.62
N THR A 55 -4.75 -3.31 0.46
CA THR A 55 -5.18 -4.15 1.59
C THR A 55 -3.98 -4.75 2.30
N ILE A 56 -4.16 -5.22 3.53
CA ILE A 56 -3.11 -5.94 4.28
C ILE A 56 -2.62 -7.15 3.49
N GLU A 57 -3.54 -7.91 2.89
CA GLU A 57 -3.23 -9.08 2.07
C GLU A 57 -2.37 -8.71 0.86
N LYS A 58 -2.69 -7.62 0.16
CA LYS A 58 -1.90 -7.18 -1.00
C LYS A 58 -0.51 -6.73 -0.58
N ALA A 59 -0.40 -5.95 0.50
CA ALA A 59 0.88 -5.51 1.05
C ALA A 59 1.76 -6.69 1.54
N GLY A 60 1.15 -7.76 2.03
CA GLY A 60 1.88 -8.95 2.48
C GLY A 60 2.29 -9.92 1.38
N ASN A 61 1.77 -9.79 0.16
CA ASN A 61 2.01 -10.74 -0.94
C ASN A 61 2.66 -10.10 -2.18
N GLU A 62 2.61 -8.78 -2.33
CA GLU A 62 3.11 -8.06 -3.50
C GLU A 62 4.00 -6.87 -3.10
N LEU A 63 4.98 -6.55 -3.94
CA LEU A 63 5.79 -5.35 -3.76
C LEU A 63 4.99 -4.09 -4.14
N VAL A 64 4.75 -3.23 -3.16
CA VAL A 64 4.07 -1.95 -3.40
C VAL A 64 5.05 -0.92 -3.95
N THR A 65 4.92 -0.62 -5.24
CA THR A 65 5.75 0.34 -5.97
C THR A 65 5.03 1.62 -6.39
N TYR A 66 3.72 1.76 -6.10
CA TYR A 66 2.95 2.91 -6.56
C TYR A 66 1.81 3.30 -5.61
N CYS A 67 1.31 4.53 -5.76
CA CYS A 67 0.13 5.02 -5.05
C CYS A 67 -1.18 4.60 -5.75
N PRO A 68 -2.10 3.87 -5.09
CA PRO A 68 -3.37 3.43 -5.70
C PRO A 68 -4.37 4.57 -5.93
N HIS A 69 -4.15 5.76 -5.37
CA HIS A 69 -5.08 6.90 -5.48
C HIS A 69 -4.73 7.88 -6.60
N CYS A 70 -3.44 8.10 -6.84
CA CYS A 70 -2.95 9.05 -7.84
C CYS A 70 -2.05 8.41 -8.91
N ASN A 71 -1.87 7.09 -8.85
CA ASN A 71 -1.06 6.29 -9.77
C ASN A 71 0.38 6.79 -9.91
N ARG A 72 0.93 7.42 -8.85
CA ARG A 72 2.33 7.84 -8.83
C ARG A 72 3.23 6.66 -8.48
N SER A 73 4.23 6.39 -9.31
CA SER A 73 5.31 5.44 -9.00
C SER A 73 6.22 5.98 -7.89
N TYR A 74 6.70 5.05 -7.07
CA TYR A 74 7.71 5.22 -6.02
C TYR A 74 9.05 4.58 -6.40
N ASP A 75 9.03 3.69 -7.39
CA ASP A 75 10.21 3.19 -8.08
C ASP A 75 10.50 4.16 -9.23
N ASP A 76 11.72 4.72 -9.28
CA ASP A 76 12.23 5.68 -10.26
C ASP A 76 13.60 5.19 -10.75
#